data_AF-A0A914LIN9-F1
#
_entry.id   AF-A0A914LIN9-F1
#
_cell.length_a   1.000
_cell.length_b   1.000
_cell.length_c   1.000
_cell.angle_alpha   90.00
_cell.angle_beta   90.00
_cell.angle_gamma   90.00
#
_symmetry.space_group_name_H-M   'P 1'
#
loop_
_entity.id
_entity.type
_entity.pdbx_description
1 polymer ?
#
loop_
_entity_poly.entity_id
_entity_poly.type
_entity_poly.pdbx_seq_one_letter_code
_entity_poly.pdbx_strand_id
1 'polypeptide(L)'
;MFKKTTKILPIRVCIGKEWHRFPSSFFLPESGKNFSEVEMRFIRSEFRALLPDIFPKGSTLSEITRQIPIHQNDENREQLERYVPLESCNFLIDLVGMKPTELEPDYSKMGL
;
A
#
# COMPACT_ATOMS: atom_id res chain seq x y z
N MET A 1 13.09 -26.56 27.21
CA MET A 1 12.86 -25.10 27.16
C MET A 1 12.84 -24.67 25.69
N PHE A 2 11.67 -24.58 25.07
CA PHE A 2 11.56 -24.14 23.67
C PHE A 2 11.68 -22.61 23.63
N LYS A 3 12.74 -22.09 23.00
CA LYS A 3 12.82 -20.66 22.70
C LYS A 3 11.71 -20.36 21.68
N LYS A 4 10.67 -19.61 22.09
CA LYS A 4 9.74 -18.98 21.14
C LYS A 4 10.58 -18.00 20.31
N THR A 5 10.93 -18.38 19.10
CA THR A 5 11.42 -17.44 18.09
C THR A 5 10.26 -16.53 17.72
N THR A 6 10.31 -15.29 18.19
CA THR A 6 9.41 -14.23 17.72
C THR A 6 9.66 -14.05 16.22
N LYS A 7 8.68 -14.43 15.41
CA LYS A 7 8.77 -14.33 13.95
C LYS A 7 8.67 -12.85 13.58
N ILE A 8 9.79 -12.25 13.18
CA ILE A 8 9.84 -10.87 12.70
C ILE A 8 9.34 -10.89 11.24
N LEU A 9 8.21 -10.23 10.99
CA LEU A 9 7.57 -10.17 9.67
C LEU A 9 7.43 -8.71 9.22
N PRO A 10 7.31 -8.44 7.91
CA PRO A 10 6.98 -7.11 7.41
C PRO A 10 5.56 -6.71 7.84
N ILE A 11 5.36 -5.41 8.04
CA ILE A 11 4.03 -4.80 8.22
C ILE A 11 3.60 -4.22 6.87
N ARG A 12 2.40 -4.58 6.41
CA ARG A 12 1.78 -4.01 5.22
C ARG A 12 0.75 -2.94 5.60
N VAL A 13 1.02 -1.70 5.20
CA VAL A 13 0.07 -0.60 5.26
C VAL A 13 -0.59 -0.46 3.90
N CYS A 14 -1.89 -0.66 3.85
CA CYS A 14 -2.67 -0.53 2.64
C CYS A 14 -3.32 0.85 2.56
N ILE A 15 -3.44 1.38 1.34
CA ILE A 15 -4.09 2.66 1.07
C ILE A 15 -5.30 2.41 0.15
N GLY A 16 -6.46 2.88 0.60
CA GLY A 16 -7.74 2.84 -0.11
C GLY A 16 -7.98 4.11 -0.92
N LYS A 17 -9.20 4.65 -0.86
CA LYS A 17 -9.67 5.79 -1.68
C LYS A 17 -9.12 7.16 -1.27
N GLU A 18 -8.41 7.23 -0.14
CA GLU A 18 -7.85 8.47 0.40
C GLU A 18 -6.76 9.10 -0.51
N TRP A 19 -5.95 8.26 -1.15
CA TRP A 19 -4.66 8.67 -1.75
C TRP A 19 -4.75 9.78 -2.81
N HIS A 20 -5.84 9.85 -3.57
CA HIS A 20 -6.04 10.83 -4.66
C HIS A 20 -7.00 11.96 -4.27
N ARG A 21 -7.54 11.93 -3.04
CA ARG A 21 -8.56 12.88 -2.57
C ARG A 21 -7.98 13.93 -1.65
N PHE A 22 -6.97 13.58 -0.86
CA PHE A 22 -6.38 14.46 0.14
C PHE A 22 -4.84 14.39 0.14
N PRO A 23 -4.14 15.52 0.37
CA PRO A 23 -2.68 15.60 0.40
C PRO A 23 -2.10 15.13 1.75
N SER A 24 -2.53 13.97 2.24
CA SER A 24 -2.09 13.42 3.52
C SER A 24 -0.61 12.96 3.44
N SER A 25 0.17 13.23 4.49
CA SER A 25 1.58 12.82 4.60
C SER A 25 1.82 12.06 5.91
N PHE A 26 2.49 10.91 5.82
CA PHE A 26 2.72 10.01 6.96
C PHE A 26 4.20 9.67 7.10
N PHE A 27 4.69 9.64 8.35
CA PHE A 27 5.99 9.06 8.65
C PHE A 27 5.83 7.58 8.99
N LEU A 28 6.49 6.71 8.23
CA LEU A 28 6.50 5.27 8.49
C LEU A 28 7.84 4.86 9.09
N PRO A 29 7.85 4.01 10.12
CA PRO A 29 9.10 3.50 10.68
C PRO A 29 9.77 2.55 9.68
N GLU A 30 11.09 2.63 9.56
CA GLU A 30 11.85 1.70 8.72
C GLU A 30 11.77 0.26 9.24
N SER A 31 11.78 0.08 10.56
CA SER A 31 11.68 -1.22 11.25
C SER A 31 11.28 -1.02 12.71
N GLY A 32 11.05 -2.10 13.45
CA GLY A 32 10.76 -2.03 14.88
C GLY A 32 11.04 -3.31 15.63
N LYS A 33 10.82 -3.30 16.96
CA LYS A 33 11.17 -4.43 17.85
C LYS A 33 10.58 -5.78 17.41
N ASN A 34 9.43 -5.76 16.75
CA ASN A 34 8.66 -6.95 16.38
C ASN A 34 8.38 -7.07 14.87
N PHE A 35 8.95 -6.19 14.02
CA PHE A 35 8.74 -6.21 12.57
C PHE A 35 9.98 -5.76 11.80
N SER A 36 10.16 -6.30 10.59
CA SER A 36 11.39 -6.13 9.81
C SER A 36 11.40 -4.88 8.94
N GLU A 37 10.27 -4.58 8.31
CA GLU A 37 10.08 -3.42 7.44
C GLU A 37 8.60 -3.04 7.38
N VAL A 38 8.30 -1.82 6.91
CA VAL A 38 6.95 -1.40 6.55
C VAL A 38 6.86 -1.25 5.04
N GLU A 39 5.93 -1.95 4.40
CA GLU A 39 5.61 -1.76 2.99
C GLU A 39 4.27 -1.04 2.82
N MET A 40 4.20 -0.15 1.82
CA MET A 40 2.94 0.46 1.40
C MET A 40 2.40 -0.21 0.14
N ARG A 41 1.10 -0.49 0.12
CA ARG A 41 0.40 -1.10 -1.02
C ARG A 41 -0.96 -0.44 -1.23
N PHE A 42 -1.51 -0.58 -2.43
CA PHE A 42 -2.89 -0.15 -2.72
C PHE A 42 -3.84 -1.34 -2.64
N ILE A 43 -5.04 -1.12 -2.10
CA ILE A 43 -6.19 -1.99 -2.36
C ILE A 43 -6.98 -1.43 -3.53
N ARG A 44 -7.71 -2.30 -4.23
CA ARG A 44 -8.53 -1.85 -5.36
C ARG A 44 -9.67 -0.96 -4.86
N SER A 45 -9.81 0.22 -5.46
CA SER A 45 -10.85 1.22 -5.15
C SER A 45 -11.65 1.57 -6.42
N GLU A 46 -12.41 2.66 -6.45
CA GLU A 46 -13.06 3.14 -7.69
C GLU A 46 -12.10 3.93 -8.60
N PHE A 47 -10.86 4.14 -8.17
CA PHE A 47 -9.84 4.73 -9.02
C PHE A 47 -9.44 3.77 -10.16
N ARG A 48 -9.55 4.23 -11.40
CA ARG A 48 -9.36 3.43 -12.64
C ARG A 48 -8.27 4.00 -13.55
N ALA A 49 -7.19 4.48 -12.97
CA ALA A 49 -6.06 5.06 -13.70
C ALA A 49 -4.72 4.53 -13.15
N LEU A 50 -3.60 5.05 -13.64
CA LEU A 50 -2.28 4.66 -13.14
C LEU A 50 -2.09 5.06 -11.67
N LEU A 51 -1.55 4.12 -10.90
CA LEU A 51 -1.15 4.33 -9.52
C LEU A 51 0.36 4.60 -9.43
N PRO A 52 0.80 5.31 -8.38
CA PRO A 52 2.21 5.35 -8.02
C PRO A 52 2.78 3.95 -7.84
N ASP A 53 4.04 3.78 -8.25
CA ASP A 53 4.79 2.54 -8.04
C ASP A 53 5.72 2.65 -6.82
N ILE A 54 6.13 1.50 -6.30
CA ILE A 54 7.17 1.38 -5.29
C ILE A 54 8.53 1.52 -5.99
N PHE A 55 9.39 2.37 -5.42
CA PHE A 55 10.76 2.46 -5.90
C PHE A 55 11.51 1.13 -5.69
N PRO A 56 12.30 0.68 -6.68
CA PRO A 56 13.12 -0.52 -6.53
C PRO A 56 14.17 -0.31 -5.44
N LYS A 57 14.60 -1.40 -4.78
CA LYS A 57 15.75 -1.37 -3.88
C LYS A 57 17.03 -1.21 -4.73
N GLY A 58 17.96 -0.36 -4.29
CA GLY A 58 19.22 -0.10 -4.99
C GLY A 58 20.28 0.49 -4.06
N SER A 59 21.54 0.53 -4.51
CA SER A 59 22.65 1.00 -3.67
C SER A 59 22.84 2.52 -3.74
N THR A 60 22.43 3.14 -4.86
CA THR A 60 22.46 4.60 -5.04
C THR A 60 21.11 5.14 -5.52
N LEU A 61 20.83 6.42 -5.24
CA LEU A 61 19.63 7.10 -5.76
C LEU A 61 19.56 7.10 -7.28
N SER A 62 20.72 7.19 -7.95
CA SER A 62 20.79 7.16 -9.41
C SER A 62 20.41 5.80 -9.97
N GLU A 63 20.73 4.70 -9.28
CA GLU A 63 20.30 3.36 -9.68
C GLU A 63 18.79 3.16 -9.48
N ILE A 64 18.22 3.75 -8.43
CA ILE A 64 16.80 3.59 -8.10
C ILE A 64 15.91 4.41 -9.04
N THR A 65 16.25 5.67 -9.29
CA THR A 65 15.38 6.65 -9.99
C THR A 65 15.47 6.60 -11.50
N ARG A 66 16.51 5.96 -12.06
CA ARG A 66 16.69 5.82 -13.52
C ARG A 66 16.14 4.51 -14.09
N GLN A 67 15.65 3.62 -13.23
CA GLN A 67 15.02 2.39 -13.71
C GLN A 67 13.72 2.73 -14.42
N ILE A 68 13.53 2.12 -15.59
CA ILE A 68 12.29 2.23 -16.35
C ILE A 68 11.25 1.37 -15.62
N PRO A 69 10.14 1.95 -15.11
CA PRO A 69 9.16 1.20 -14.35
C PRO A 69 8.49 0.14 -15.21
N ILE A 70 8.44 -1.09 -14.70
CA ILE A 70 7.72 -2.17 -15.35
C ILE A 70 6.21 -1.91 -15.22
N HIS A 71 5.47 -2.25 -16.28
CA HIS A 71 4.01 -2.19 -16.38
C HIS A 71 3.37 -0.81 -16.58
N GLN A 72 4.09 0.32 -16.42
CA GLN A 72 3.53 1.64 -16.75
C GLN A 72 3.12 1.72 -18.22
N ASN A 73 1.96 2.33 -18.47
CA ASN A 73 1.42 2.57 -19.81
C ASN A 73 1.29 4.08 -20.07
N ASP A 74 1.28 4.49 -21.32
CA ASP A 74 1.20 5.88 -21.76
C ASP A 74 -0.23 6.41 -21.90
N GLU A 75 -1.22 5.61 -21.51
CA GLU A 75 -2.66 5.89 -21.69
C GLU A 75 -3.39 6.08 -20.36
N ASN A 76 -2.66 6.16 -19.25
CA ASN A 76 -3.21 6.29 -17.89
C ASN A 76 -4.23 5.19 -17.53
N ARG A 77 -4.07 3.98 -18.06
CA ARG A 77 -4.97 2.84 -17.82
C ARG A 77 -4.69 2.16 -16.48
N GLU A 78 -5.76 1.66 -15.84
CA GLU A 78 -5.68 0.87 -14.60
C GLU A 78 -4.71 -0.32 -14.73
N GLN A 79 -3.94 -0.57 -13.67
CA GLN A 79 -3.02 -1.71 -13.57
C GLN A 79 -3.45 -2.61 -12.42
N LEU A 80 -4.03 -3.75 -12.73
CA LEU A 80 -4.61 -4.64 -11.71
C LEU A 80 -3.54 -5.28 -10.81
N GLU A 81 -2.31 -5.42 -11.31
CA GLU A 81 -1.16 -5.99 -10.61
C GLU A 81 -0.64 -5.07 -9.49
N ARG A 82 -1.08 -3.80 -9.45
CA ARG A 82 -0.73 -2.84 -8.39
C ARG A 82 -1.44 -3.10 -7.07
N TYR A 83 -2.53 -3.87 -7.11
CA TYR A 83 -3.38 -4.09 -5.95
C TYR A 83 -2.99 -5.34 -5.17
N VAL A 84 -3.22 -5.28 -3.86
CA VAL A 84 -3.16 -6.43 -2.96
C VAL A 84 -4.56 -6.70 -2.39
N PRO A 85 -4.86 -7.95 -2.00
CA PRO A 85 -6.11 -8.27 -1.29
C PRO A 85 -6.12 -7.58 0.08
N LEU A 86 -7.30 -7.13 0.52
CA LEU A 86 -7.50 -6.44 1.79
C LEU A 86 -7.03 -7.28 2.98
N GLU A 87 -7.24 -8.59 2.90
CA GLU A 87 -6.91 -9.57 3.94
C GLU A 87 -5.40 -9.71 4.16
N SER A 88 -4.58 -9.18 3.23
CA SER A 88 -3.13 -9.15 3.37
C SER A 88 -2.60 -7.93 4.13
N CYS A 89 -3.46 -6.98 4.43
CA CYS A 89 -3.10 -5.71 5.06
C CYS A 89 -3.05 -5.87 6.59
N ASN A 90 -2.04 -5.27 7.24
CA ASN A 90 -2.02 -5.13 8.70
C ASN A 90 -2.74 -3.86 9.15
N PHE A 91 -2.64 -2.80 8.35
CA PHE A 91 -3.31 -1.52 8.56
C PHE A 91 -3.92 -1.05 7.25
N LEU A 92 -5.02 -0.31 7.34
CA LEU A 92 -5.67 0.34 6.22
C LEU A 92 -5.78 1.85 6.50
N ILE A 93 -5.30 2.65 5.55
CA ILE A 93 -5.54 4.09 5.48
C ILE A 93 -6.63 4.29 4.42
N ASP A 94 -7.80 4.74 4.85
CA ASP A 94 -8.94 4.99 3.96
C ASP A 94 -9.74 6.21 4.41
N LEU A 95 -10.56 6.74 3.51
CA LEU A 95 -11.42 7.88 3.75
C LEU A 95 -12.83 7.46 4.18
N VAL A 96 -13.28 8.00 5.31
CA VAL A 96 -14.62 7.76 5.88
C VAL A 96 -15.62 8.84 5.47
N GLY A 97 -16.92 8.51 5.54
CA GLY A 97 -18.00 9.48 5.30
C GLY A 97 -18.39 9.69 3.83
N MET A 98 -17.81 8.92 2.91
CA MET A 98 -18.22 8.88 1.50
C MET A 98 -19.39 7.92 1.27
N LYS A 99 -20.14 8.12 0.17
CA LYS A 99 -21.14 7.15 -0.28
C LYS A 99 -20.45 5.82 -0.63
N PRO A 100 -20.79 4.70 0.03
CA PRO A 100 -20.15 3.42 -0.24
C PRO A 100 -20.43 2.90 -1.64
N THR A 101 -19.45 2.20 -2.22
CA THR A 101 -19.61 1.36 -3.42
C THR A 101 -19.15 -0.07 -3.12
N GLU A 102 -19.23 -0.95 -4.12
CA GLU A 102 -18.70 -2.31 -4.00
C GLU A 102 -17.18 -2.32 -3.70
N LEU A 103 -16.42 -1.43 -4.33
CA LEU A 103 -14.96 -1.36 -4.19
C LEU A 103 -14.48 -0.28 -3.21
N GLU A 104 -15.39 0.57 -2.74
CA GLU A 104 -15.12 1.59 -1.74
C GLU A 104 -16.14 1.53 -0.59
N PRO A 105 -16.28 0.39 0.11
CA PRO A 105 -17.15 0.30 1.27
C PRO A 105 -16.67 1.22 2.41
N ASP A 106 -17.51 1.38 3.42
CA ASP A 106 -17.12 2.04 4.66
C ASP A 106 -16.40 1.03 5.57
N TYR A 107 -15.09 0.90 5.40
CA TYR A 107 -14.28 -0.06 6.16
C TYR A 107 -14.31 0.18 7.68
N SER A 108 -14.64 1.40 8.14
CA SER A 108 -14.79 1.69 9.57
C SER A 108 -16.00 1.00 10.21
N LYS A 109 -16.96 0.56 9.38
CA LYS A 109 -18.15 -0.19 9.79
C LYS A 109 -18.02 -1.70 9.54
N MET A 110 -16.93 -2.13 8.91
CA MET A 110 -16.60 -3.53 8.73
C MET A 110 -15.83 -4.00 9.97
N GLY A 111 -16.26 -5.10 10.60
CA GLY A 111 -15.51 -5.73 11.68
C GLY A 111 -14.30 -6.48 11.13
N LEU A 112 -13.31 -5.72 10.64
CA LEU A 112 -12.05 -6.21 10.07
C LEU A 112 -11.12 -6.80 11.15
#